data_AF-A0A5M9JF09-F1
#
_entry.id   AF-A0A5M9JF09-F1
#
_cell.length_a   1.000
_cell.length_b   1.000
_cell.length_c   1.000
_cell.angle_alpha   90.00
_cell.angle_beta   90.00
_cell.angle_gamma   90.00
#
_symmetry.space_group_name_H-M   'P 1'
#
loop_
_entity.id
_entity.type
_entity.pdbx_description
1 polymer ?
#
loop_
_entity_poly.entity_id
_entity_poly.type
_entity_poly.pdbx_seq_one_letter_code
_entity_poly.pdbx_strand_id
1 'polypeptide(L)'
;MRITNVSSLTGEIVETAPRSNSRNLFVTATFSNSAKMYETAVNISNKHMEPLKNITGLVWSLLFQPIPLIVSEHTVAAGGNILGVDRSKANLTLFLINLTWLEASDDERFADVAYAAIDEINAVAESLGVSNPFIYLNYAGQKQNPLAGYGQENLKKMRALSRKYDHQGVFQKLVRGGFKIPGMNYDMERYVGSRDVGMEESGCSPLY
;
A
#
# COMPACT_ATOMS: atom_id res chain seq x y z
N MET A 1 -9.75 -34.46 6.16
CA MET A 1 -8.48 -33.70 6.01
C MET A 1 -7.82 -34.19 4.73
N ARG A 2 -7.60 -33.33 3.72
CA ARG A 2 -7.01 -33.72 2.42
C ARG A 2 -5.48 -33.70 2.53
N ILE A 3 -4.83 -34.75 2.03
CA ILE A 3 -3.37 -34.80 1.83
C ILE A 3 -3.11 -34.51 0.35
N THR A 4 -2.30 -33.50 0.05
CA THR A 4 -1.97 -33.11 -1.33
C THR A 4 -0.58 -32.47 -1.39
N ASN A 5 -0.08 -32.19 -2.60
CA ASN A 5 1.23 -31.57 -2.80
C ASN A 5 1.14 -30.03 -2.87
N VAL A 6 2.28 -29.36 -2.63
CA VAL A 6 2.35 -27.90 -2.62
C VAL A 6 1.93 -27.30 -3.97
N SER A 7 2.29 -27.92 -5.09
CA SER A 7 1.91 -27.43 -6.42
C SER A 7 0.39 -27.42 -6.65
N SER A 8 -0.34 -28.42 -6.14
CA SER A 8 -1.80 -28.47 -6.20
C SER A 8 -2.42 -27.36 -5.36
N LEU A 9 -1.89 -27.09 -4.17
CA LEU A 9 -2.35 -26.00 -3.32
C LEU A 9 -2.05 -24.64 -3.97
N THR A 10 -0.89 -24.50 -4.61
CA THR A 10 -0.56 -23.30 -5.39
C THR A 10 -1.52 -23.11 -6.56
N GLY A 11 -1.89 -24.19 -7.27
CA GLY A 11 -2.91 -24.15 -8.32
C GLY A 11 -4.26 -23.65 -7.81
N GLU A 12 -4.71 -24.15 -6.66
CA GLU A 12 -5.95 -23.70 -6.01
C GLU A 12 -5.88 -22.21 -5.60
N ILE A 13 -4.72 -21.74 -5.11
CA ILE A 13 -4.50 -20.32 -4.80
C ILE A 13 -4.58 -19.46 -6.08
N VAL A 14 -4.02 -19.93 -7.20
CA VAL A 14 -4.09 -19.21 -8.49
C VAL A 14 -5.53 -19.09 -8.98
N GLU A 15 -6.39 -20.08 -8.75
CA GLU A 15 -7.82 -19.98 -9.09
C GLU A 15 -8.57 -18.93 -8.25
N THR A 16 -8.07 -18.61 -7.05
CA THR A 16 -8.61 -17.52 -6.22
C THR A 16 -8.00 -16.15 -6.53
N ALA A 17 -6.95 -16.11 -7.36
CA ALA A 17 -6.33 -14.85 -7.76
C ALA A 17 -7.30 -14.04 -8.64
N PRO A 18 -7.20 -12.70 -8.63
CA PRO A 18 -7.99 -11.86 -9.51
C PRO A 18 -7.85 -12.35 -10.95
N ARG A 19 -8.97 -12.64 -11.63
CA ARG A 19 -8.96 -13.10 -13.03
C ARG A 19 -8.15 -12.11 -13.87
N SER A 20 -7.47 -12.58 -14.92
CA SER A 20 -6.53 -11.80 -15.75
C SER A 20 -7.08 -10.47 -16.29
N ASN A 21 -8.41 -10.31 -16.33
CA ASN A 21 -9.10 -9.09 -16.79
C ASN A 21 -9.73 -8.28 -15.65
N SER A 22 -9.41 -8.56 -14.39
CA SER A 22 -9.93 -7.84 -13.23
C SER A 22 -9.00 -6.73 -12.80
N ARG A 23 -9.62 -5.64 -12.36
CA ARG A 23 -9.01 -4.44 -11.82
C ARG A 23 -8.93 -4.64 -10.30
N ASN A 24 -7.91 -4.11 -9.65
CA ASN A 24 -7.71 -4.29 -8.22
C ASN A 24 -7.24 -3.01 -7.53
N LEU A 25 -7.57 -2.88 -6.25
CA LEU A 25 -7.07 -1.83 -5.38
C LEU A 25 -6.87 -2.37 -3.97
N PHE A 26 -5.74 -1.99 -3.38
CA PHE A 26 -5.46 -2.14 -1.95
C PHE A 26 -5.50 -0.77 -1.28
N VAL A 27 -6.18 -0.68 -0.13
CA VAL A 27 -6.06 0.46 0.78
C VAL A 27 -5.90 -0.08 2.21
N THR A 28 -4.99 0.52 2.97
CA THR A 28 -4.59 -0.05 4.27
C THR A 28 -4.56 0.99 5.39
N ALA A 29 -4.83 0.53 6.61
CA ALA A 29 -4.70 1.28 7.84
C ALA A 29 -3.97 0.43 8.87
N THR A 30 -3.36 1.06 9.87
CA THR A 30 -2.80 0.34 11.03
C THR A 30 -3.35 0.94 12.31
N PHE A 31 -3.76 0.08 13.23
CA PHE A 31 -4.23 0.49 14.54
C PHE A 31 -3.84 -0.53 15.61
N SER A 32 -3.88 -0.12 16.88
CA SER A 32 -3.65 -1.00 18.01
C SER A 32 -4.76 -2.04 18.14
N ASN A 33 -4.40 -3.25 18.55
CA ASN A 33 -5.33 -4.37 18.71
C ASN A 33 -6.49 -4.00 19.66
N SER A 34 -7.68 -3.78 19.10
CA SER A 34 -8.85 -3.25 19.81
C SER A 34 -10.13 -3.83 19.24
N ALA A 35 -10.85 -4.66 20.02
CA ALA A 35 -12.09 -5.32 19.60
C ALA A 35 -13.10 -4.31 19.01
N LYS A 36 -13.25 -3.15 19.66
CA LYS A 36 -14.09 -2.05 19.18
C LYS A 36 -13.66 -1.55 17.80
N MET A 37 -12.35 -1.45 17.55
CA MET A 37 -11.83 -1.00 16.27
C MET A 37 -12.06 -2.02 15.15
N TYR A 38 -11.96 -3.33 15.43
CA TYR A 38 -12.31 -4.38 14.45
C TYR A 38 -13.78 -4.26 14.02
N GLU A 39 -14.70 -4.22 14.98
CA GLU A 39 -16.13 -4.09 14.70
C GLU A 39 -16.42 -2.80 13.91
N THR A 40 -15.80 -1.69 14.32
CA THR A 40 -15.99 -0.40 13.65
C THR A 40 -15.46 -0.44 12.21
N ALA A 41 -14.28 -1.02 11.97
CA ALA A 41 -13.70 -1.14 10.65
C ALA A 41 -14.57 -1.99 9.71
N VAL A 42 -15.15 -3.10 10.22
CA VAL A 42 -16.10 -3.93 9.47
C VAL A 42 -17.36 -3.13 9.13
N ASN A 43 -17.95 -2.44 10.11
CA ASN A 43 -19.19 -1.68 9.90
C ASN A 43 -19.02 -0.53 8.91
N ILE A 44 -17.93 0.24 9.02
CA ILE A 44 -17.60 1.30 8.06
C ILE A 44 -17.38 0.68 6.67
N SER A 45 -16.60 -0.39 6.59
CA SER A 45 -16.33 -1.07 5.32
C SER A 45 -17.61 -1.57 4.63
N ASN A 46 -18.52 -2.20 5.37
CA ASN A 46 -19.81 -2.67 4.84
C ASN A 46 -20.65 -1.50 4.34
N LYS A 47 -20.75 -0.41 5.11
CA LYS A 47 -21.47 0.82 4.72
C LYS A 47 -20.96 1.37 3.39
N HIS A 48 -19.64 1.41 3.18
CA HIS A 48 -19.04 1.91 1.94
C HIS A 48 -19.15 0.92 0.78
N MET A 49 -19.13 -0.38 1.05
CA MET A 49 -19.31 -1.41 0.03
C MET A 49 -20.75 -1.51 -0.49
N GLU A 50 -21.76 -1.25 0.35
CA GLU A 50 -23.18 -1.43 -0.01
C GLU A 50 -23.61 -0.82 -1.36
N PRO A 51 -23.22 0.41 -1.73
CA PRO A 51 -23.53 0.99 -3.04
C PRO A 51 -22.92 0.24 -4.24
N LEU A 52 -21.91 -0.60 -4.01
CA LEU A 52 -21.16 -1.32 -5.05
C LEU A 52 -21.61 -2.77 -5.23
N LYS A 53 -22.46 -3.31 -4.34
CA LYS A 53 -22.78 -4.75 -4.25
C LYS A 53 -23.31 -5.42 -5.53
N ASN A 54 -23.88 -4.62 -6.43
CA ASN A 54 -24.45 -5.11 -7.69
C ASN A 54 -23.49 -4.99 -8.89
N ILE A 55 -22.27 -4.51 -8.68
CA ILE A 55 -21.28 -4.37 -9.75
C ILE A 55 -20.64 -5.72 -10.07
N THR A 56 -20.48 -6.00 -11.36
CA THR A 56 -19.93 -7.28 -11.83
C THR A 56 -18.46 -7.43 -11.42
N GLY A 57 -18.15 -8.60 -10.85
CA GLY A 57 -16.81 -8.97 -10.41
C GLY A 57 -16.33 -8.23 -9.16
N LEU A 58 -17.25 -7.63 -8.40
CA LEU A 58 -16.95 -7.15 -7.06
C LEU A 58 -16.36 -8.28 -6.22
N VAL A 59 -15.14 -8.07 -5.74
CA VAL A 59 -14.63 -8.67 -4.52
C VAL A 59 -14.41 -7.52 -3.55
N TRP A 60 -14.85 -7.67 -2.31
CA TRP A 60 -14.55 -6.75 -1.22
C TRP A 60 -14.14 -7.57 -0.01
N SER A 61 -12.84 -7.66 0.23
CA SER A 61 -12.25 -8.51 1.26
C SER A 61 -11.56 -7.67 2.32
N LEU A 62 -11.83 -7.99 3.58
CA LEU A 62 -11.21 -7.36 4.74
C LEU A 62 -10.18 -8.31 5.33
N LEU A 63 -8.94 -7.86 5.41
CA LEU A 63 -7.85 -8.62 6.03
C LEU A 63 -7.39 -7.92 7.29
N PHE A 64 -7.32 -8.68 8.38
CA PHE A 64 -6.78 -8.22 9.65
C PHE A 64 -5.53 -9.03 9.96
N GLN A 65 -4.37 -8.41 9.80
CA GLN A 65 -3.08 -9.06 9.96
C GLN A 65 -2.43 -8.58 11.25
N PRO A 66 -2.33 -9.42 12.29
CA PRO A 66 -1.70 -9.01 13.53
C PRO A 66 -0.21 -8.73 13.30
N ILE A 67 0.28 -7.65 13.91
CA ILE A 67 1.70 -7.35 14.07
C ILE A 67 1.99 -7.35 15.58
N PRO A 68 2.30 -8.53 16.15
CA PRO A 68 2.58 -8.67 17.57
C PRO A 68 3.83 -7.88 17.99
N LEU A 69 3.82 -7.34 19.21
CA LEU A 69 4.95 -6.59 19.76
C LEU A 69 6.24 -7.42 19.77
N ILE A 70 6.14 -8.73 20.04
CA ILE A 70 7.28 -9.65 20.07
C ILE A 70 8.06 -9.68 18.74
N VAL A 71 7.40 -9.47 17.60
CA VAL A 71 8.08 -9.38 16.29
C VAL A 71 8.97 -8.13 16.24
N SER A 72 8.49 -7.02 16.79
CA SER A 72 9.26 -5.77 16.86
C SER A 72 10.42 -5.88 17.85
N GLU A 73 10.23 -6.53 19.00
CA GLU A 73 11.28 -6.78 19.99
C GLU A 73 12.43 -7.62 19.41
N HIS A 74 12.10 -8.73 18.73
CA HIS A 74 13.11 -9.53 18.04
C HIS A 74 13.78 -8.78 16.88
N THR A 75 13.02 -7.96 16.15
CA THR A 75 13.58 -7.13 15.07
C THR A 75 14.62 -6.17 15.62
N VAL A 76 14.33 -5.48 16.73
CA VAL A 76 15.28 -4.57 17.39
C VAL A 76 16.51 -5.32 17.90
N ALA A 77 16.31 -6.47 18.56
CA ALA A 77 17.41 -7.31 19.04
C ALA A 77 18.33 -7.81 17.90
N ALA A 78 17.79 -7.98 16.69
CA ALA A 78 18.53 -8.37 15.49
C ALA A 78 19.13 -7.18 14.70
N GLY A 79 19.09 -5.95 15.23
CA GLY A 79 19.68 -4.77 14.60
C GLY A 79 18.69 -3.76 13.99
N GLY A 80 17.39 -4.04 14.10
CA GLY A 80 16.31 -3.14 13.65
C GLY A 80 16.09 -3.15 12.13
N ASN A 81 15.08 -2.38 11.67
CA ASN A 81 14.81 -2.18 10.24
C ASN A 81 14.24 -0.77 9.95
N ILE A 82 13.93 -0.50 8.68
CA ILE A 82 13.47 0.82 8.23
C ILE A 82 11.96 1.06 8.42
N LEU A 83 11.17 0.02 8.71
CA LEU A 83 9.70 0.08 8.73
C LEU A 83 9.19 0.94 9.89
N GLY A 84 9.93 1.01 10.99
CA GLY A 84 9.64 1.90 12.12
C GLY A 84 8.47 1.47 13.00
N VAL A 85 8.00 0.23 12.83
CA VAL A 85 6.92 -0.38 13.62
C VAL A 85 7.31 -0.50 15.10
N ASP A 86 8.60 -0.67 15.38
CA ASP A 86 9.21 -0.80 16.71
C ASP A 86 9.02 0.43 17.62
N ARG A 87 8.59 1.56 17.06
CA ARG A 87 8.18 2.74 17.84
C ARG A 87 6.87 2.52 18.60
N SER A 88 6.02 1.60 18.15
CA SER A 88 4.80 1.25 18.88
C SER A 88 5.13 0.39 20.10
N LYS A 89 4.40 0.62 21.20
CA LYS A 89 4.40 -0.25 22.38
C LYS A 89 3.16 -1.12 22.49
N ALA A 90 2.27 -1.06 21.50
CA ALA A 90 1.07 -1.87 21.42
C ALA A 90 1.23 -3.01 20.42
N ASN A 91 0.50 -4.11 20.63
CA ASN A 91 0.21 -5.05 19.56
C ASN A 91 -0.62 -4.32 18.50
N LEU A 92 -0.17 -4.34 17.25
CA LEU A 92 -0.84 -3.67 16.15
C LEU A 92 -1.59 -4.66 15.28
N THR A 93 -2.48 -4.12 14.46
CA THR A 93 -3.16 -4.82 13.39
C THR A 93 -3.03 -4.00 12.12
N LEU A 94 -2.46 -4.61 11.08
CA LEU A 94 -2.51 -4.09 9.73
C LEU A 94 -3.85 -4.51 9.12
N PHE A 95 -4.68 -3.51 8.84
CA PHE A 95 -5.98 -3.69 8.20
C PHE A 95 -5.87 -3.36 6.72
N LEU A 96 -6.39 -4.24 5.87
CA LEU A 96 -6.38 -4.09 4.43
C LEU A 96 -7.79 -4.31 3.88
N ILE A 97 -8.25 -3.36 3.08
CA ILE A 97 -9.36 -3.56 2.15
C ILE A 97 -8.75 -3.95 0.81
N ASN A 98 -9.01 -5.18 0.38
CA ASN A 98 -8.70 -5.67 -0.95
C ASN A 98 -9.98 -5.71 -1.77
N LEU A 99 -10.02 -4.97 -2.87
CA LEU A 99 -11.16 -4.96 -3.76
C LEU A 99 -10.78 -5.23 -5.22
N THR A 100 -11.70 -5.89 -5.93
CA THR A 100 -11.62 -6.08 -7.38
C THR A 100 -12.92 -5.74 -8.08
N TRP A 101 -12.85 -5.35 -9.35
CA TRP A 101 -13.98 -5.12 -10.25
C TRP A 101 -13.58 -5.38 -11.70
N LEU A 102 -14.52 -5.46 -12.64
CA LEU A 102 -14.21 -5.75 -14.05
C LEU A 102 -14.18 -4.50 -14.93
N GLU A 103 -15.21 -3.66 -14.81
CA GLU A 103 -15.44 -2.59 -15.79
C GLU A 103 -14.57 -1.37 -15.51
N ALA A 104 -13.82 -0.92 -16.53
CA ALA A 104 -12.98 0.27 -16.42
C ALA A 104 -13.77 1.56 -16.12
N SER A 105 -15.04 1.59 -16.51
CA SER A 105 -15.94 2.72 -16.24
C SER A 105 -16.22 2.94 -14.75
N ASP A 106 -15.96 1.94 -13.90
CA ASP A 106 -16.18 2.04 -12.46
C ASP A 106 -14.91 2.43 -11.67
N ASP A 107 -13.75 2.63 -12.32
CA ASP A 107 -12.46 2.85 -11.64
C ASP A 107 -12.48 3.95 -10.60
N GLU A 108 -12.94 5.14 -11.00
CA GLU A 108 -12.98 6.30 -10.12
C GLU A 108 -13.95 6.05 -8.96
N ARG A 109 -15.09 5.41 -9.25
CA ARG A 109 -16.09 5.07 -8.24
C ARG A 109 -15.54 4.10 -7.18
N PHE A 110 -14.85 3.03 -7.59
CA PHE A 110 -14.24 2.09 -6.66
C PHE A 110 -13.11 2.73 -5.87
N ALA A 111 -12.25 3.51 -6.54
CA ALA A 111 -11.16 4.22 -5.87
C ALA A 111 -11.70 5.17 -4.80
N ASP A 112 -12.66 6.02 -5.14
CA ASP A 112 -13.19 7.03 -4.23
C ASP A 112 -13.92 6.40 -3.04
N VAL A 113 -14.69 5.33 -3.25
CA VAL A 113 -15.32 4.59 -2.15
C VAL A 113 -14.29 3.93 -1.23
N ALA A 114 -13.25 3.29 -1.79
CA ALA A 114 -12.21 2.65 -1.00
C ALA A 114 -11.40 3.66 -0.17
N TYR A 115 -11.02 4.81 -0.76
CA TYR A 115 -10.33 5.86 -0.03
C TYR A 115 -11.22 6.52 1.02
N ALA A 116 -12.49 6.78 0.73
CA ALA A 116 -13.42 7.30 1.72
C ALA A 116 -13.59 6.34 2.92
N ALA A 117 -13.65 5.03 2.65
CA ALA A 117 -13.72 4.02 3.70
C ALA A 117 -12.47 4.02 4.59
N ILE A 118 -11.27 4.02 3.99
CA ILE A 118 -10.03 3.97 4.77
C ILE A 118 -9.79 5.28 5.54
N ASP A 119 -10.20 6.43 4.99
CA ASP A 119 -10.12 7.73 5.66
C ASP A 119 -11.06 7.79 6.86
N GLU A 120 -12.31 7.32 6.74
CA GLU A 120 -13.26 7.23 7.86
C GLU A 120 -12.72 6.27 8.95
N ILE A 121 -12.13 5.14 8.57
CA ILE A 121 -11.51 4.17 9.51
C ILE A 121 -10.34 4.81 10.26
N ASN A 122 -9.44 5.51 9.55
CA ASN A 122 -8.30 6.19 10.17
C ASN A 122 -8.78 7.29 11.14
N ALA A 123 -9.76 8.10 10.74
CA ALA A 123 -10.32 9.15 11.60
C ALA A 123 -10.93 8.56 12.90
N VAL A 124 -11.64 7.44 12.80
CA VAL A 124 -12.17 6.78 14.00
C VAL A 124 -11.05 6.18 14.85
N ALA A 125 -10.04 5.55 14.24
CA ALA A 125 -8.88 5.04 14.98
C ALA A 125 -8.14 6.14 15.74
N GLU A 126 -8.00 7.33 15.15
CA GLU A 126 -7.46 8.52 15.80
C GLU A 126 -8.34 8.97 16.97
N SER A 127 -9.66 9.05 16.78
CA SER A 127 -10.61 9.45 17.83
C SER A 127 -10.62 8.49 19.03
N LEU A 128 -10.34 7.21 18.78
CA LEU A 128 -10.23 6.16 19.81
C LEU A 128 -8.84 6.09 20.44
N GLY A 129 -7.87 6.89 19.97
CA GLY A 129 -6.49 6.86 20.45
C GLY A 129 -5.74 5.57 20.12
N VAL A 130 -6.18 4.83 19.10
CA VAL A 130 -5.58 3.55 18.69
C VAL A 130 -4.89 3.61 17.33
N SER A 131 -4.91 4.74 16.63
CA SER A 131 -4.26 4.89 15.33
C SER A 131 -2.75 4.66 15.39
N ASN A 132 -2.20 4.15 14.29
CA ASN A 132 -0.77 4.06 14.09
C ASN A 132 -0.42 4.54 12.68
N PRO A 133 0.59 5.40 12.50
CA PRO A 133 0.90 5.98 11.19
C PRO A 133 1.55 4.97 10.22
N PHE A 134 1.92 3.78 10.67
CA PHE A 134 2.51 2.76 9.81
C PHE A 134 1.52 2.33 8.71
N ILE A 135 2.01 2.25 7.48
CA ILE A 135 1.28 1.74 6.31
C ILE A 135 2.27 0.82 5.61
N TYR A 136 1.89 -0.43 5.39
CA TYR A 136 2.75 -1.37 4.70
C TYR A 136 2.80 -1.04 3.21
N LEU A 137 3.98 -0.66 2.72
CA LEU A 137 4.18 -0.14 1.36
C LEU A 137 3.61 -1.06 0.26
N ASN A 138 3.70 -2.38 0.44
CA ASN A 138 3.22 -3.35 -0.55
C ASN A 138 1.69 -3.40 -0.67
N TYR A 139 0.95 -2.86 0.32
CA TYR A 139 -0.52 -2.81 0.35
C TYR A 139 -1.06 -1.39 0.34
N ALA A 140 -0.21 -0.39 0.09
CA ALA A 140 -0.61 0.99 0.07
C ALA A 140 -1.28 1.35 -1.27
N GLY A 141 -2.43 2.00 -1.19
CA GLY A 141 -3.09 2.60 -2.34
C GLY A 141 -2.29 3.79 -2.89
N GLN A 142 -2.49 4.12 -4.16
CA GLN A 142 -1.78 5.22 -4.83
C GLN A 142 -1.91 6.59 -4.14
N LYS A 143 -3.04 6.88 -3.48
CA LYS A 143 -3.25 8.14 -2.74
C LYS A 143 -2.64 8.10 -1.32
N GLN A 144 -2.14 6.96 -0.85
CA GLN A 144 -1.52 6.84 0.47
C GLN A 144 -0.04 7.23 0.45
N ASN A 145 0.52 7.55 1.63
CA ASN A 145 1.93 7.88 1.78
C ASN A 145 2.62 6.95 2.79
N PRO A 146 2.95 5.71 2.40
CA PRO A 146 3.46 4.71 3.33
C PRO A 146 4.79 5.10 3.97
N LEU A 147 5.68 5.73 3.21
CA LEU A 147 7.01 6.09 3.70
C LEU A 147 6.95 7.18 4.78
N ALA A 148 5.93 8.05 4.78
CA ALA A 148 5.74 9.03 5.86
C ALA A 148 5.51 8.35 7.22
N GLY A 149 4.86 7.18 7.23
CA GLY A 149 4.61 6.37 8.42
C GLY A 149 5.85 5.71 9.02
N TYR A 150 6.97 5.68 8.29
CA TYR A 150 8.19 5.00 8.74
C TYR A 150 8.97 5.79 9.79
N GLY A 151 8.57 7.04 10.08
CA GLY A 151 9.10 7.89 11.14
C GLY A 151 10.30 8.74 10.70
N GLN A 152 10.48 9.87 11.38
CA GLN A 152 11.40 10.92 10.93
C GLN A 152 12.86 10.46 10.84
N GLU A 153 13.35 9.66 11.79
CA GLU A 153 14.72 9.15 11.75
C GLU A 153 14.96 8.19 10.58
N ASN A 154 13.98 7.33 10.27
CA ASN A 154 14.08 6.43 9.13
C ASN A 154 13.95 7.19 7.80
N LEU A 155 13.07 8.19 7.72
CA LEU A 155 13.02 9.12 6.59
C LEU A 155 14.38 9.81 6.39
N LYS A 156 15.01 10.31 7.46
CA LYS A 156 16.34 10.94 7.39
C LYS A 156 17.40 9.97 6.86
N LYS A 157 17.41 8.71 7.33
CA LYS A 157 18.29 7.66 6.83
C LYS A 157 18.05 7.38 5.34
N MET A 158 16.79 7.21 4.91
CA MET A 158 16.44 6.97 3.51
C MET A 158 16.89 8.12 2.61
N ARG A 159 16.64 9.38 3.02
CA ARG A 159 17.11 10.56 2.28
C ARG A 159 18.64 10.59 2.17
N ALA A 160 19.35 10.27 3.25
CA ALA A 160 20.82 10.23 3.24
C ALA A 160 21.36 9.13 2.31
N LEU A 161 20.75 7.94 2.33
CA LEU A 161 21.13 6.82 1.45
C LEU A 161 20.83 7.13 -0.02
N SER A 162 19.64 7.69 -0.33
CA SER A 162 19.31 8.13 -1.67
C SER A 162 20.33 9.16 -2.17
N ARG A 163 20.70 10.16 -1.35
CA ARG A 163 21.75 11.12 -1.72
C ARG A 163 23.13 10.50 -1.89
N LYS A 164 23.44 9.36 -1.26
CA LYS A 164 24.76 8.72 -1.35
C LYS A 164 24.89 7.75 -2.52
N TYR A 165 23.79 7.11 -2.91
CA TYR A 165 23.81 6.01 -3.88
C TYR A 165 22.99 6.30 -5.15
N ASP A 166 22.04 7.23 -5.08
CA ASP A 166 21.20 7.70 -6.18
C ASP A 166 21.29 9.23 -6.28
N HIS A 167 22.51 9.75 -6.45
CA HIS A 167 22.81 11.19 -6.47
C HIS A 167 21.98 11.96 -7.51
N GLN A 168 21.66 11.32 -8.64
CA GLN A 168 20.86 11.91 -9.71
C GLN A 168 19.35 11.78 -9.48
N GLY A 169 18.94 10.98 -8.49
CA GLY A 169 17.54 10.74 -8.15
C GLY A 169 16.83 9.91 -9.21
N VAL A 170 17.50 8.99 -9.90
CA VAL A 170 16.95 8.15 -10.97
C VAL A 170 15.67 7.45 -10.50
N PHE A 171 15.68 6.82 -9.33
CA PHE A 171 14.50 6.10 -8.81
C PHE A 171 13.39 7.03 -8.33
N GLN A 172 13.76 8.28 -8.05
CA GLN A 172 12.88 9.27 -7.46
C GLN A 172 12.23 10.13 -8.55
N LYS A 173 12.86 10.23 -9.73
CA LYS A 173 12.40 10.98 -10.90
C LYS A 173 11.86 10.10 -12.03
N LEU A 174 12.61 9.05 -12.41
CA LEU A 174 12.38 8.35 -13.68
C LEU A 174 11.51 7.10 -13.53
N VAL A 175 11.47 6.49 -12.34
CA VAL A 175 10.53 5.40 -12.07
C VAL A 175 9.13 5.97 -12.00
N ARG A 176 8.28 5.64 -12.99
CA ARG A 176 6.85 5.99 -12.98
C ARG A 176 6.14 5.15 -11.91
N GLY A 177 5.28 5.79 -11.13
CA GLY A 177 4.66 5.17 -9.97
C GLY A 177 5.64 4.90 -8.82
N GLY A 178 5.19 4.05 -7.89
CA GLY A 178 5.89 3.78 -6.63
C GLY A 178 5.94 5.00 -5.69
N PHE A 179 6.16 4.75 -4.41
CA PHE A 179 6.20 5.81 -3.41
C PHE A 179 7.56 6.49 -3.36
N LYS A 180 7.57 7.83 -3.41
CA LYS A 180 8.79 8.64 -3.35
C LYS A 180 9.13 9.00 -1.91
N ILE A 181 10.41 9.16 -1.61
CA ILE A 181 10.86 9.51 -0.26
C ILE A 181 10.38 10.95 0.04
N PRO A 182 9.51 11.16 1.05
CA PRO A 182 8.98 12.48 1.36
C PRO A 182 10.10 13.48 1.66
N GLY A 183 9.98 14.73 1.20
CA GLY A 183 10.94 15.81 1.51
C GLY A 183 12.30 15.68 0.82
N MET A 184 12.37 14.96 -0.29
CA MET A 184 13.50 15.05 -1.23
C MET A 184 13.23 16.15 -2.25
N ASN A 185 14.07 17.20 -2.26
CA ASN A 185 14.08 18.20 -3.32
C ASN A 185 15.08 17.74 -4.38
N TYR A 186 14.66 17.68 -5.64
CA TYR A 186 15.58 17.43 -6.74
C TYR A 186 15.58 18.60 -7.71
N ASP A 187 16.72 19.26 -7.82
CA ASP A 187 16.91 20.27 -8.86
C ASP A 187 16.89 19.58 -10.23
N MET A 188 16.01 20.09 -11.11
CA MET A 188 15.79 19.57 -12.48
C MET A 188 16.86 20.06 -13.47
N GLU A 189 17.74 20.99 -13.08
CA GLU A 189 18.58 21.73 -14.03
C GLU A 189 19.89 21.04 -14.46
N ARG A 190 20.28 19.92 -13.85
CA ARG A 190 21.51 19.21 -14.24
C ARG A 190 21.35 18.20 -15.40
N TYR A 191 20.19 18.15 -16.04
CA TYR A 191 19.98 17.33 -17.24
C TYR A 191 20.04 18.18 -18.51
N VAL A 192 21.20 18.78 -18.78
CA VAL A 192 21.55 19.33 -20.10
C VAL A 192 22.92 18.77 -20.49
N GLY A 193 22.90 17.72 -21.32
CA GLY A 193 24.06 17.04 -21.88
C GLY A 193 23.68 15.58 -22.13
N SER A 194 23.39 15.12 -23.34
CA SER A 194 23.76 15.57 -24.68
C SER A 194 22.62 15.24 -25.64
N ARG A 195 22.10 16.25 -26.37
CA ARG A 195 21.39 16.00 -27.62
C ARG A 195 22.44 15.60 -28.66
N ASP A 196 22.21 14.46 -29.31
CA ASP A 196 22.34 14.25 -30.76
C ASP A 196 22.51 12.77 -31.07
N VAL A 197 21.39 12.04 -31.23
CA VAL A 197 21.21 11.04 -32.30
C VAL A 197 19.72 10.97 -32.65
N GLY A 198 19.39 11.41 -33.87
CA GLY A 198 18.29 10.92 -34.72
C GLY A 198 16.88 10.89 -34.14
N MET A 199 16.07 11.91 -34.47
CA MET A 199 14.63 11.74 -34.60
C MET A 199 14.34 10.81 -35.79
N GLU A 200 13.74 9.65 -35.52
CA GLU A 200 12.84 8.99 -36.47
C GLU A 200 11.52 8.75 -35.74
N GLU A 201 10.48 9.41 -36.25
CA GLU A 201 9.10 9.22 -35.84
C GLU A 201 8.63 7.82 -36.25
N SER A 202 8.15 7.02 -35.31
CA SER A 202 7.16 5.97 -35.63
C SER A 202 6.42 5.50 -34.38
N GLY A 203 5.09 5.58 -34.44
CA GLY A 203 4.22 4.54 -33.89
C GLY A 203 3.74 4.70 -32.44
N CYS A 204 2.59 5.35 -32.30
CA CYS A 204 1.66 5.18 -31.19
C CYS A 204 1.10 3.74 -31.17
N SER A 205 1.24 2.98 -30.06
CA SER A 205 0.28 1.97 -29.54
C SER A 205 0.80 1.21 -28.29
N PRO A 206 -0.03 0.46 -27.53
CA PRO A 206 -0.15 0.67 -26.08
C PRO A 206 0.24 -0.54 -25.22
N LEU A 207 0.23 -0.29 -23.91
CA LEU A 207 -0.13 -1.19 -22.79
C LEU A 207 0.24 -2.68 -22.92
N TYR A 208 1.14 -3.10 -22.03
CA TYR A 208 0.97 -4.32 -21.22
C TYR A 208 1.43 -4.03 -19.79
#